data_AF-A0A1H4K3P2-F1
#
_entry.id   AF-A0A1H4K3P2-F1
#
_cell.length_a   1.000
_cell.length_b   1.000
_cell.length_c   1.000
_cell.angle_alpha   90.00
_cell.angle_beta   90.00
_cell.angle_gamma   90.00
#
_symmetry.space_group_name_H-M   'P 1'
#
loop_
_entity.id
_entity.type
_entity.pdbx_description
1 polymer ?
#
loop_
_entity_poly.entity_id
_entity_poly.type
_entity_poly.pdbx_seq_one_letter_code
_entity_poly.pdbx_strand_id
1 'polypeptide(L)'
;MADVLITVKTSPQPSLKYGDTVCVAGIRIDGGRFDWVRIYPIPFRWLGSDQQFKKYDVVRVELRRRDQDSRPESYSPTIDSIERVAHKDKWKDREPIMRHVARTSTCEMRRNASVAHNAPSLGMVDIAEIVRFDFAKHPGWTPAEAKKIAAAMEMPSADLFGSRLVPPKLVAPRFKVSYRYRCSEPPCPTHTGQILDWELSELQRHLKGKSDEELRAAVKTRFVYQMMNPRKMTSFFMGNFEDPRKRHNFSVLGVYYPDRTTAMDVPLFDL
;
A
#
# COMPACT_ATOMS: atom_id res chain seq x y z
N MET A 1 18.49 10.40 7.19
CA MET A 1 17.06 10.80 7.21
C MET A 1 16.54 10.80 5.78
N ALA A 2 15.26 10.47 5.61
CA ALA A 2 14.54 10.58 4.35
C ALA A 2 13.14 11.16 4.62
N ASP A 3 12.66 12.04 3.74
CA ASP A 3 11.29 12.52 3.78
C ASP A 3 10.51 11.75 2.71
N VAL A 4 9.46 11.03 3.14
CA VAL A 4 8.72 10.09 2.30
C VAL A 4 7.24 10.46 2.32
N LEU A 5 6.68 10.79 1.15
CA LEU A 5 5.23 10.88 0.96
C LEU A 5 4.64 9.47 0.93
N ILE A 6 3.91 9.08 1.98
CA ILE A 6 3.31 7.75 2.09
C ILE A 6 2.16 7.61 1.09
N THR A 7 2.24 6.70 0.13
CA THR A 7 1.18 6.46 -0.87
C THR A 7 0.49 5.12 -0.69
N VAL A 8 1.09 4.22 0.08
CA VAL A 8 0.63 2.85 0.26
C VAL A 8 0.74 2.45 1.73
N LYS A 9 -0.33 1.83 2.24
CA LYS A 9 -0.29 0.99 3.43
C LYS A 9 -1.05 -0.29 3.14
N THR A 10 -0.42 -1.44 3.31
CA THR A 10 -1.09 -2.72 3.03
C THR A 10 -1.89 -3.23 4.22
N SER A 11 -2.85 -4.12 3.98
CA SER A 11 -3.54 -4.87 5.03
C SER A 11 -2.53 -5.55 5.98
N PRO A 12 -2.69 -5.40 7.31
CA PRO A 12 -1.80 -6.02 8.28
C PRO A 12 -1.72 -7.53 8.12
N GLN A 13 -0.51 -8.08 8.30
CA GLN A 13 -0.24 -9.52 8.26
C GLN A 13 0.27 -10.00 9.63
N PRO A 14 -0.18 -11.17 10.13
CA PRO A 14 0.28 -11.74 11.39
C PRO A 14 1.79 -11.95 11.44
N SER A 15 2.43 -11.50 12.52
CA SER A 15 3.88 -11.60 12.72
C SER A 15 4.21 -12.09 14.12
N LEU A 16 5.06 -13.10 14.23
CA LEU A 16 5.49 -13.60 15.53
C LEU A 16 6.36 -12.56 16.27
N LYS A 17 7.20 -11.84 15.52
CA LYS A 17 8.16 -10.88 16.10
C LYS A 17 7.54 -9.53 16.44
N TYR A 18 6.55 -9.11 15.66
CA TYR A 18 6.03 -7.73 15.68
C TYR A 18 4.54 -7.65 16.05
N GLY A 19 3.91 -8.78 16.35
CA GLY A 19 2.46 -8.94 16.50
C GLY A 19 1.74 -8.97 15.16
N ASP A 20 1.76 -7.86 14.44
CA ASP A 20 1.41 -7.78 13.04
C ASP A 20 2.26 -6.73 12.33
N THR A 21 2.38 -6.86 11.01
CA THR A 21 3.19 -5.95 10.20
C THR A 21 2.43 -5.48 8.98
N VAL A 22 2.70 -4.24 8.62
CA VAL A 22 2.20 -3.59 7.40
C VAL A 22 3.39 -3.29 6.50
N CYS A 23 3.22 -3.52 5.21
CA CYS A 23 4.11 -2.97 4.20
C CYS A 23 3.66 -1.55 3.92
N VAL A 24 4.54 -0.60 4.17
CA VAL A 24 4.33 0.80 3.80
C VAL A 24 5.18 1.11 2.58
N ALA A 25 4.65 1.88 1.66
CA ALA A 25 5.44 2.42 0.57
C ALA A 25 5.07 3.87 0.29
N GLY A 26 6.02 4.58 -0.29
CA GLY A 26 5.88 6.00 -0.59
C GLY A 26 6.93 6.46 -1.58
N ILE A 27 6.88 7.76 -1.85
CA ILE A 27 7.82 8.46 -2.73
C ILE A 27 8.76 9.26 -1.84
N ARG A 28 10.06 9.01 -1.97
CA ARG A 28 11.08 9.84 -1.34
C ARG A 28 11.07 11.21 -2.03
N ILE A 29 11.04 12.29 -1.24
CA ILE A 29 10.94 13.67 -1.75
C ILE A 29 12.06 14.61 -1.26
N ASP A 30 12.98 14.11 -0.42
CA ASP A 30 14.18 14.88 -0.04
C ASP A 30 15.25 14.88 -1.13
N GLY A 31 15.89 16.04 -1.32
CA GLY A 31 17.02 16.21 -2.25
C GLY A 31 16.64 16.15 -3.73
N GLY A 32 15.39 16.50 -4.09
CA GLY A 32 14.93 16.53 -5.49
C GLY A 32 14.70 15.16 -6.13
N ARG A 33 14.69 14.08 -5.33
CA ARG A 33 14.37 12.73 -5.79
C ARG A 33 12.87 12.47 -5.75
N PHE A 34 12.43 11.51 -6.56
CA PHE A 34 11.05 11.02 -6.62
C PHE A 34 11.02 9.49 -6.74
N ASP A 35 11.87 8.83 -5.95
CA ASP A 35 12.05 7.39 -5.99
C ASP A 35 11.07 6.66 -5.08
N TRP A 36 10.65 5.47 -5.50
CA TRP A 36 9.91 4.57 -4.63
C TRP A 36 10.75 4.14 -3.42
N VAL A 37 10.09 4.06 -2.27
CA VAL A 37 10.63 3.51 -1.04
C VAL A 37 9.60 2.56 -0.45
N ARG A 38 10.03 1.32 -0.19
CA ARG A 38 9.30 0.33 0.61
C ARG A 38 9.88 0.34 2.02
N ILE A 39 9.04 0.67 2.99
CA ILE A 39 9.39 0.69 4.41
C ILE A 39 8.75 -0.53 5.05
N TYR A 40 9.58 -1.50 5.45
CA TYR A 40 9.13 -2.76 6.02
C TYR A 40 10.21 -3.35 6.93
N PRO A 41 9.85 -4.05 8.03
CA PRO A 41 8.50 -4.17 8.58
C PRO A 41 8.10 -2.94 9.39
N ILE A 42 6.84 -2.53 9.31
CA ILE A 42 6.26 -1.56 10.25
C ILE A 42 5.21 -2.26 11.11
N PRO A 43 5.39 -2.34 12.45
CA PRO A 43 4.36 -2.82 13.37
C PRO A 43 3.28 -1.76 13.62
N PHE A 44 2.68 -1.23 12.54
CA PHE A 44 1.96 0.06 12.55
C PHE A 44 0.87 0.14 13.64
N ARG A 45 0.11 -0.94 13.85
CA ARG A 45 -0.97 -1.00 14.86
C ARG A 45 -0.47 -0.95 16.30
N TRP A 46 0.80 -1.27 16.51
CA TRP A 46 1.47 -1.36 17.80
C TRP A 46 2.36 -0.14 18.09
N LEU A 47 2.44 0.81 17.15
CA LEU A 47 3.14 2.08 17.34
C LEU A 47 2.37 3.01 18.28
N GLY A 48 3.09 3.91 18.94
CA GLY A 48 2.51 5.04 19.65
C GLY A 48 1.68 5.94 18.73
N SER A 49 0.70 6.66 19.29
CA SER A 49 -0.21 7.51 18.50
C SER A 49 0.50 8.62 17.73
N ASP A 50 1.61 9.11 18.27
CA ASP A 50 2.53 10.10 17.70
C ASP A 50 3.32 9.55 16.50
N GLN A 51 3.62 8.25 16.50
CA GLN A 51 4.34 7.56 15.43
C GLN A 51 3.42 7.02 14.31
N GLN A 52 2.10 6.99 14.54
CA GLN A 52 1.14 6.56 13.52
C GLN A 52 0.86 7.67 12.50
N PHE A 53 0.80 7.29 11.23
CA PHE A 53 0.59 8.19 10.10
C PHE A 53 -0.48 7.70 9.10
N LYS A 54 -1.08 8.65 8.38
CA LYS A 54 -2.10 8.42 7.36
C LYS A 54 -1.45 8.25 5.99
N LYS A 55 -2.23 7.70 5.06
CA LYS A 55 -1.89 7.76 3.64
C LYS A 55 -1.85 9.24 3.24
N TYR A 56 -0.85 9.62 2.46
CA TYR A 56 -0.47 10.97 2.06
C TYR A 56 0.07 11.90 3.17
N ASP A 57 0.47 11.33 4.31
CA ASP A 57 1.41 12.02 5.19
C ASP A 57 2.80 12.05 4.57
N VAL A 58 3.53 13.15 4.77
CA VAL A 58 4.98 13.20 4.62
C VAL A 58 5.58 12.78 5.95
N VAL A 59 6.32 11.68 5.95
CA VAL A 59 6.99 11.13 7.11
C VAL A 59 8.48 11.29 6.94
N ARG A 60 9.12 11.89 7.94
CA ARG A 60 10.57 11.92 8.09
C ARG A 60 11.01 10.71 8.90
N VAL A 61 11.97 9.96 8.39
CA VAL A 61 12.40 8.69 9.00
C VAL A 61 13.83 8.33 8.64
N GLU A 62 14.57 7.72 9.57
CA GLU A 62 15.84 7.07 9.27
C GLU A 62 15.60 5.70 8.61
N LEU A 63 16.13 5.53 7.40
CA LEU A 63 15.98 4.31 6.61
C LEU A 63 17.32 3.60 6.46
N ARG A 64 17.33 2.28 6.66
CA ARG A 64 18.47 1.40 6.47
C ARG A 64 18.15 0.38 5.38
N ARG A 65 19.08 0.15 4.45
CA ARG A 65 18.88 -0.83 3.37
C ARG A 65 18.66 -2.22 3.97
N ARG A 66 17.74 -3.01 3.39
CA ARG A 66 17.50 -4.40 3.80
C ARG A 66 18.33 -5.38 2.98
N ASP A 67 19.30 -6.01 3.62
CA ASP A 67 20.18 -7.00 2.96
C ASP A 67 19.45 -8.29 2.56
N GLN A 68 18.42 -8.69 3.32
CA GLN A 68 17.63 -9.89 3.01
C GLN A 68 16.68 -9.70 1.82
N ASP A 69 16.51 -8.46 1.35
CA ASP A 69 15.56 -8.12 0.30
C ASP A 69 16.26 -7.34 -0.82
N SER A 70 16.63 -8.07 -1.88
CA SER A 70 17.41 -7.52 -2.99
C SER A 70 16.68 -6.47 -3.85
N ARG A 71 15.39 -6.20 -3.60
CA ARG A 71 14.65 -5.15 -4.33
C ARG A 71 15.20 -3.78 -3.95
N PRO A 72 15.58 -2.92 -4.93
CA PRO A 72 16.38 -1.72 -4.71
C PRO A 72 15.73 -0.72 -3.75
N GLU A 73 14.39 -0.72 -3.70
CA GLU A 73 13.59 0.17 -2.88
C GLU A 73 13.28 -0.38 -1.48
N SER A 74 13.87 -1.48 -1.02
CA SER A 74 13.53 -2.10 0.27
C SER A 74 14.37 -1.60 1.45
N TYR A 75 13.71 -0.98 2.44
CA TYR A 75 14.33 -0.38 3.61
C TYR A 75 13.63 -0.76 4.92
N SER A 76 14.42 -0.88 5.98
CA SER A 76 13.95 -0.97 7.37
C SER A 76 13.96 0.43 8.00
N PRO A 77 12.90 0.83 8.72
CA PRO A 77 12.91 2.08 9.47
C PRO A 77 13.58 1.91 10.84
N THR A 78 14.22 2.98 11.34
CA THR A 78 14.38 3.17 12.80
C THR A 78 13.04 3.66 13.35
N ILE A 79 12.32 2.84 14.12
CA ILE A 79 10.94 3.13 14.54
C ILE A 79 10.84 4.44 15.33
N ASP A 80 11.76 4.70 16.25
CA ASP A 80 11.74 5.90 17.10
C ASP A 80 12.08 7.18 16.34
N SER A 81 12.55 7.07 15.10
CA SER A 81 12.82 8.23 14.23
C SER A 81 11.63 8.66 13.39
N ILE A 82 10.50 7.94 13.45
CA ILE A 82 9.32 8.24 12.62
C ILE A 82 8.68 9.53 13.12
N GLU A 83 8.70 10.55 12.28
CA GLU A 83 8.11 11.86 12.54
C GLU A 83 7.14 12.23 11.41
N ARG A 84 5.91 12.62 11.75
CA ARG A 84 4.96 13.16 10.76
C ARG A 84 5.21 14.66 10.55
N VAL A 85 5.68 15.02 9.36
CA VAL A 85 6.03 16.39 9.00
C VAL A 85 4.83 17.18 8.48
N ALA A 86 4.03 16.57 7.60
CA ALA A 86 2.90 17.23 6.95
C ALA A 86 1.84 16.22 6.49
N HIS A 87 0.64 16.70 6.18
CA HIS A 87 -0.41 15.93 5.51
C HIS A 87 -0.80 16.59 4.18
N LYS A 88 -0.82 15.81 3.09
CA LYS A 88 -1.28 16.26 1.77
C LYS A 88 -2.71 15.77 1.54
N ASP A 89 -3.68 16.58 1.92
CA ASP A 89 -5.10 16.19 1.93
C ASP A 89 -5.73 16.16 0.53
N LYS A 90 -5.50 17.17 -0.30
CA LYS A 90 -6.14 17.29 -1.61
C LYS A 90 -5.23 16.79 -2.72
N TRP A 91 -5.82 16.34 -3.83
CA TRP A 91 -5.06 15.92 -5.02
C TRP A 91 -4.11 17.00 -5.54
N LYS A 92 -4.55 18.26 -5.54
CA LYS A 92 -3.72 19.41 -5.93
C LYS A 92 -2.45 19.58 -5.09
N ASP A 93 -2.44 19.10 -3.84
CA ASP A 93 -1.28 19.20 -2.95
C ASP A 93 -0.30 18.04 -3.17
N ARG A 94 -0.77 16.97 -3.84
CA ARG A 94 -0.02 15.74 -4.14
C ARG A 94 0.54 15.75 -5.56
N GLU A 95 -0.20 16.30 -6.52
CA GLU A 95 0.17 16.32 -7.94
C GLU A 95 1.58 16.86 -8.21
N PRO A 96 2.06 17.93 -7.54
CA PRO A 96 3.41 18.43 -7.75
C PRO A 96 4.51 17.40 -7.44
N ILE A 97 4.22 16.37 -6.63
CA ILE A 97 5.12 15.25 -6.36
C ILE A 97 4.82 14.09 -7.32
N MET A 98 3.55 13.74 -7.46
CA MET A 98 3.10 12.54 -8.18
C MET A 98 3.34 12.61 -9.68
N ARG A 99 3.41 13.81 -10.26
CA ARG A 99 3.75 14.01 -11.69
C ARG A 99 5.18 13.60 -12.03
N HIS A 100 6.10 13.65 -11.07
CA HIS A 100 7.51 13.26 -11.26
C HIS A 100 7.75 11.76 -11.05
N VAL A 101 6.76 11.04 -10.51
CA VAL A 101 6.86 9.60 -10.31
C VAL A 101 6.78 8.91 -11.66
N ALA A 102 7.83 8.16 -12.00
CA ALA A 102 7.89 7.41 -13.24
C ALA A 102 6.71 6.44 -13.38
N ARG A 103 6.07 6.48 -14.55
CA ARG A 103 5.00 5.57 -14.93
C ARG A 103 5.60 4.29 -15.52
N THR A 104 4.90 3.18 -15.32
CA THR A 104 5.28 1.87 -15.88
C THR A 104 4.01 1.08 -16.22
N SER A 105 4.17 -0.16 -16.66
CA SER A 105 3.10 -1.09 -16.97
C SER A 105 3.24 -2.36 -16.14
N THR A 106 2.14 -3.05 -15.85
CA THR A 106 2.22 -4.37 -15.20
C THR A 106 2.94 -5.39 -16.09
N CYS A 107 2.85 -5.28 -17.42
CA CYS A 107 3.60 -6.14 -18.36
C CYS A 107 5.11 -5.98 -18.17
N GLU A 108 5.60 -4.75 -18.16
CA GLU A 108 7.00 -4.41 -17.95
C GLU A 108 7.49 -4.90 -16.59
N MET A 109 6.78 -4.55 -15.51
CA MET A 109 7.13 -4.97 -14.15
C MET A 109 7.25 -6.49 -14.02
N ARG A 110 6.32 -7.24 -14.62
CA ARG A 110 6.34 -8.72 -14.62
C ARG A 110 7.50 -9.29 -15.42
N ARG A 111 7.79 -8.71 -16.59
CA ARG A 111 8.91 -9.12 -17.44
C ARG A 111 10.23 -8.93 -16.69
N ASN A 112 10.45 -7.74 -16.12
CA ASN A 112 11.66 -7.40 -15.38
C ASN A 112 11.85 -8.31 -14.15
N ALA A 113 10.78 -8.51 -13.37
CA ALA A 113 10.82 -9.37 -12.18
C ALA A 113 10.99 -10.87 -12.50
N SER A 114 10.73 -11.30 -13.74
CA SER A 114 10.94 -12.69 -14.17
C SER A 114 12.39 -12.96 -14.61
N VAL A 115 13.12 -11.92 -15.02
CA VAL A 115 14.52 -12.04 -15.48
C VAL A 115 15.52 -11.67 -14.40
N ALA A 116 15.18 -10.70 -13.54
CA ALA A 116 16.08 -10.17 -12.53
C ALA A 116 15.40 -10.19 -11.16
N HIS A 117 15.98 -10.95 -10.24
CA HIS A 117 15.44 -11.04 -8.88
C HIS A 117 15.43 -9.66 -8.18
N ASN A 118 16.39 -8.78 -8.45
CA ASN A 118 16.49 -7.42 -7.92
C ASN A 118 15.77 -6.36 -8.78
N ALA A 119 14.85 -6.75 -9.66
CA ALA A 119 14.04 -5.78 -10.41
C ALA A 119 13.18 -4.92 -9.45
N PRO A 120 12.92 -3.64 -9.79
CA PRO A 120 11.97 -2.82 -9.06
C PRO A 120 10.62 -3.51 -8.91
N SER A 121 10.07 -3.41 -7.70
CA SER A 121 8.85 -4.09 -7.31
C SER A 121 7.70 -3.18 -6.91
N LEU A 122 7.93 -1.87 -6.93
CA LEU A 122 6.92 -0.84 -6.75
C LEU A 122 6.83 -0.03 -8.03
N GLY A 123 5.62 0.38 -8.38
CA GLY A 123 5.40 1.13 -9.62
C GLY A 123 4.05 1.82 -9.63
N MET A 124 3.99 2.93 -10.36
CA MET A 124 2.76 3.63 -10.69
C MET A 124 2.32 3.18 -12.08
N VAL A 125 1.32 2.29 -12.14
CA VAL A 125 0.86 1.67 -13.38
C VAL A 125 -0.36 2.38 -13.92
N ASP A 126 -0.26 2.86 -15.15
CA ASP A 126 -1.40 3.42 -15.85
C ASP A 126 -2.32 2.31 -16.38
N ILE A 127 -3.62 2.50 -16.16
CA ILE A 127 -4.65 1.51 -16.46
C ILE A 127 -5.37 1.94 -17.72
N ALA A 128 -5.37 1.06 -18.72
CA ALA A 128 -6.13 1.29 -19.96
C ALA A 128 -7.61 0.98 -19.74
N GLU A 129 -7.91 -0.10 -19.04
CA GLU A 129 -9.28 -0.59 -18.88
C GLU A 129 -9.44 -1.45 -17.63
N ILE A 130 -10.55 -1.25 -16.90
CA ILE A 130 -11.02 -2.19 -15.87
C ILE A 130 -12.00 -3.16 -16.53
N VAL A 131 -11.64 -4.45 -16.58
CA VAL A 131 -12.44 -5.51 -17.18
C VAL A 131 -13.45 -6.08 -16.18
N ARG A 132 -13.03 -6.27 -14.92
CA ARG A 132 -13.89 -6.85 -13.87
C ARG A 132 -13.43 -6.44 -12.48
N PHE A 133 -14.38 -6.44 -11.55
CA PHE A 133 -14.14 -6.27 -10.13
C PHE A 133 -14.73 -7.47 -9.36
N ASP A 134 -13.84 -8.32 -8.84
CA ASP A 134 -14.19 -9.63 -8.30
C ASP A 134 -14.13 -9.67 -6.78
N PHE A 135 -15.08 -10.40 -6.18
CA PHE A 135 -15.11 -10.68 -4.73
C PHE A 135 -15.00 -12.18 -4.50
N ALA A 136 -14.15 -12.58 -3.55
CA ALA A 136 -14.09 -13.92 -3.01
C ALA A 136 -14.14 -13.86 -1.48
N LYS A 137 -14.75 -14.85 -0.82
CA LYS A 137 -14.70 -14.94 0.65
C LYS A 137 -13.25 -15.10 1.09
N HIS A 138 -12.86 -14.40 2.14
CA HIS A 138 -11.55 -14.64 2.74
C HIS A 138 -11.59 -15.99 3.50
N PRO A 139 -10.59 -16.86 3.35
CA PRO A 139 -10.56 -18.16 4.04
C PRO A 139 -10.34 -18.07 5.56
N GLY A 140 -10.41 -16.87 6.15
CA GLY A 140 -9.92 -16.62 7.51
C GLY A 140 -8.39 -16.71 7.64
N TRP A 141 -7.91 -16.70 8.88
CA TRP A 141 -6.51 -16.95 9.20
C TRP A 141 -6.23 -18.44 9.26
N THR A 142 -5.09 -18.87 8.72
CA THR A 142 -4.59 -20.24 8.88
C THR A 142 -4.29 -20.54 10.36
N PRO A 143 -4.21 -21.81 10.78
CA PRO A 143 -3.84 -22.17 12.15
C PRO A 143 -2.50 -21.54 12.60
N ALA A 144 -1.52 -21.50 11.69
CA ALA A 144 -0.22 -20.88 11.96
C ALA A 144 -0.32 -19.36 12.17
N GLU A 145 -1.15 -18.67 11.38
CA GLU A 145 -1.42 -17.24 11.54
C GLU A 145 -2.20 -16.95 12.82
N ALA A 146 -3.21 -17.76 13.14
CA ALA A 146 -3.98 -17.64 14.37
C ALA A 146 -3.08 -17.80 15.61
N LYS A 147 -2.12 -18.73 15.58
CA LYS A 147 -1.11 -18.90 16.65
C LYS A 147 -0.24 -17.66 16.83
N LYS A 148 0.22 -17.04 15.73
CA LYS A 148 0.98 -15.77 15.79
C LYS A 148 0.15 -14.65 16.43
N ILE A 149 -1.12 -14.54 16.05
CA ILE A 149 -2.03 -13.53 16.61
C ILE A 149 -2.25 -13.77 18.11
N ALA A 150 -2.47 -15.02 18.53
CA ALA A 150 -2.65 -15.36 19.94
C ALA A 150 -1.41 -15.00 20.77
N ALA A 151 -0.22 -15.45 20.32
CA ALA A 151 1.04 -15.14 20.98
C ALA A 151 1.29 -13.62 21.10
N ALA A 152 0.90 -12.83 20.10
CA ALA A 152 1.01 -11.38 20.14
C ALA A 152 0.13 -10.74 21.22
N MET A 153 -1.08 -11.27 21.45
CA MET A 153 -2.00 -10.75 22.47
C MET A 153 -1.58 -11.14 23.90
N GLU A 154 -0.72 -12.15 24.04
CA GLU A 154 -0.16 -12.60 25.32
C GLU A 154 1.14 -11.87 25.70
N MET A 155 1.71 -11.05 24.80
CA MET A 155 2.91 -10.28 25.10
C MET A 155 2.63 -9.24 26.20
N PRO A 156 3.49 -9.13 27.23
CA PRO A 156 3.33 -8.13 28.28
C PRO A 156 3.28 -6.71 27.70
N SER A 157 2.29 -5.92 28.12
CA SER A 157 2.11 -4.53 27.68
C SER A 157 2.99 -3.51 28.42
N ALA A 158 3.92 -3.97 29.26
CA ALA A 158 4.74 -3.13 30.12
C ALA A 158 6.22 -3.32 29.79
N ASP A 159 6.79 -2.37 29.05
CA ASP A 159 8.19 -2.01 29.27
C ASP A 159 8.20 -0.76 30.16
N LEU A 160 9.17 -0.75 31.07
CA LEU A 160 9.35 0.13 32.23
C LEU A 160 9.45 1.65 31.91
N PHE A 161 9.19 2.08 30.67
CA PHE A 161 9.37 3.44 30.19
C PHE A 161 8.31 3.95 29.18
N GLY A 162 7.22 3.21 28.93
CA GLY A 162 6.15 3.72 28.07
C GLY A 162 5.07 2.69 27.77
N SER A 163 3.79 3.10 27.88
CA SER A 163 2.65 2.25 27.56
C SER A 163 2.65 1.88 26.07
N ARG A 164 3.09 0.66 25.73
CA ARG A 164 2.89 0.11 24.39
C ARG A 164 1.40 -0.12 24.22
N LEU A 165 0.77 0.59 23.28
CA LEU A 165 -0.64 0.36 22.95
C LEU A 165 -0.77 -1.06 22.40
N VAL A 166 -1.55 -1.90 23.09
CA VAL A 166 -1.95 -3.21 22.58
C VAL A 166 -3.18 -2.99 21.71
N PRO A 167 -3.09 -3.13 20.37
CA PRO A 167 -4.24 -2.97 19.51
C PRO A 167 -5.21 -4.14 19.70
N PRO A 168 -6.50 -3.97 19.31
CA PRO A 168 -7.45 -5.08 19.31
C PRO A 168 -6.92 -6.29 18.52
N LYS A 169 -7.41 -7.49 18.83
CA LYS A 169 -7.05 -8.71 18.08
C LYS A 169 -7.22 -8.52 16.58
N LEU A 170 -6.22 -8.92 15.79
CA LEU A 170 -6.27 -8.81 14.34
C LEU A 170 -7.33 -9.76 13.76
N VAL A 171 -8.30 -9.22 13.02
CA VAL A 171 -9.37 -9.97 12.38
C VAL A 171 -9.15 -10.02 10.88
N ALA A 172 -9.35 -11.21 10.29
CA ALA A 172 -9.25 -11.36 8.84
C ALA A 172 -10.35 -10.56 8.14
N PRO A 173 -10.08 -9.91 6.99
CA PRO A 173 -11.12 -9.30 6.18
C PRO A 173 -12.18 -10.33 5.79
N ARG A 174 -13.41 -9.89 5.52
CA ARG A 174 -14.52 -10.80 5.11
C ARG A 174 -14.36 -11.28 3.67
N PHE A 175 -13.77 -10.44 2.83
CA PHE A 175 -13.57 -10.65 1.40
C PHE A 175 -12.14 -10.34 0.97
N LYS A 176 -11.67 -11.13 0.02
CA LYS A 176 -10.60 -10.77 -0.92
C LYS A 176 -11.25 -10.12 -2.13
N VAL A 177 -10.65 -9.03 -2.60
CA VAL A 177 -11.16 -8.25 -3.73
C VAL A 177 -10.03 -8.06 -4.73
N SER A 178 -10.35 -8.19 -6.01
CA SER A 178 -9.36 -8.10 -7.09
C SER A 178 -9.90 -7.29 -8.26
N TYR A 179 -9.01 -6.57 -8.93
CA TYR A 179 -9.28 -6.03 -10.27
C TYR A 179 -8.80 -7.02 -11.32
N ARG A 180 -9.62 -7.24 -12.35
CA ARG A 180 -9.17 -7.72 -13.66
C ARG A 180 -9.08 -6.51 -14.59
N TYR A 181 -7.92 -6.27 -15.19
CA TYR A 181 -7.66 -5.02 -15.91
C TYR A 181 -6.61 -5.18 -17.02
N ARG A 182 -6.56 -4.23 -17.94
CA ARG A 182 -5.46 -4.06 -18.91
C ARG A 182 -4.61 -2.86 -18.52
N CYS A 183 -3.28 -3.02 -18.51
CA CYS A 183 -2.37 -1.90 -18.36
C CYS A 183 -2.19 -1.16 -19.69
N SER A 184 -1.55 0.00 -19.67
CA SER A 184 -1.34 0.88 -20.82
C SER A 184 -0.42 0.31 -21.92
N GLU A 185 0.30 -0.79 -21.69
CA GLU A 185 1.22 -1.37 -22.68
C GLU A 185 0.51 -2.35 -23.65
N PRO A 186 0.45 -2.05 -24.97
CA PRO A 186 -0.09 -2.97 -25.96
C PRO A 186 0.99 -3.92 -26.52
N PRO A 187 0.67 -5.20 -26.79
CA PRO A 187 -0.57 -5.89 -26.43
C PRO A 187 -0.56 -6.35 -24.95
N CYS A 188 -1.56 -5.94 -24.17
CA CYS A 188 -1.71 -6.38 -22.78
C CYS A 188 -2.55 -7.68 -22.70
N PRO A 189 -2.05 -8.77 -22.09
CA PRO A 189 -2.77 -10.03 -21.96
C PRO A 189 -3.89 -10.01 -20.91
N THR A 190 -4.20 -8.85 -20.31
CA THR A 190 -4.99 -8.70 -19.08
C THR A 190 -4.25 -9.20 -17.83
N HIS A 191 -4.51 -8.56 -16.71
CA HIS A 191 -3.93 -8.89 -15.40
C HIS A 191 -5.04 -9.05 -14.37
N THR A 192 -4.73 -9.82 -13.33
CA THR A 192 -5.53 -9.87 -12.10
C THR A 192 -4.64 -9.39 -10.96
N GLY A 193 -5.05 -8.32 -10.28
CA GLY A 193 -4.36 -7.79 -9.11
C GLY A 193 -5.26 -7.82 -7.89
N GLN A 194 -4.89 -8.58 -6.87
CA GLN A 194 -5.56 -8.53 -5.57
C GLN A 194 -5.31 -7.15 -4.92
N ILE A 195 -6.34 -6.58 -4.32
CA ILE A 195 -6.24 -5.34 -3.56
C ILE A 195 -5.72 -5.67 -2.17
N LEU A 196 -4.54 -5.16 -1.86
CA LEU A 196 -3.91 -5.26 -0.54
C LEU A 196 -3.94 -3.93 0.21
N ASP A 197 -4.57 -2.88 -0.33
CA ASP A 197 -4.72 -1.59 0.34
C ASP A 197 -5.45 -1.76 1.69
N TRP A 198 -4.85 -1.25 2.77
CA TRP A 198 -5.44 -1.30 4.10
C TRP A 198 -6.81 -0.59 4.15
N GLU A 199 -7.05 0.44 3.35
CA GLU A 199 -8.37 1.09 3.28
C GLU A 199 -9.50 0.09 2.99
N LEU A 200 -9.24 -0.95 2.18
CA LEU A 200 -10.21 -2.00 1.91
C LEU A 200 -10.49 -2.85 3.16
N SER A 201 -9.45 -3.20 3.93
CA SER A 201 -9.62 -4.00 5.15
C SER A 201 -10.31 -3.19 6.25
N GLU A 202 -9.97 -1.91 6.40
CA GLU A 202 -10.64 -1.03 7.34
C GLU A 202 -12.11 -0.84 6.97
N LEU A 203 -12.44 -0.62 5.70
CA LEU A 203 -13.84 -0.48 5.27
C LEU A 203 -14.66 -1.72 5.65
N GLN A 204 -14.11 -2.92 5.43
CA GLN A 204 -14.75 -4.17 5.84
C GLN A 204 -14.88 -4.29 7.36
N ARG A 205 -13.87 -3.85 8.12
CA ARG A 205 -13.88 -3.85 9.59
C ARG A 205 -14.96 -2.91 10.15
N HIS A 206 -15.10 -1.71 9.60
CA HIS A 206 -16.10 -0.73 10.02
C HIS A 206 -17.52 -1.20 9.71
N LEU A 207 -17.71 -1.92 8.61
CA LEU A 207 -19.01 -2.44 8.17
C LEU A 207 -19.23 -3.91 8.59
N LYS A 208 -18.57 -4.37 9.66
CA LYS A 208 -18.68 -5.77 10.14
C LYS A 208 -20.11 -6.21 10.47
N GLY A 209 -20.99 -5.28 10.85
CA GLY A 209 -22.40 -5.56 11.17
C GLY A 209 -23.34 -5.54 9.97
N LYS A 210 -22.85 -5.25 8.77
CA LYS A 210 -23.63 -5.17 7.54
C LYS A 210 -23.74 -6.53 6.83
N SER A 211 -24.75 -6.67 5.98
CA SER A 211 -24.90 -7.86 5.12
C SER A 211 -23.75 -7.97 4.11
N ASP A 212 -23.59 -9.15 3.50
CA ASP A 212 -22.59 -9.33 2.42
C ASP A 212 -22.86 -8.40 1.23
N GLU A 213 -24.13 -8.17 0.93
CA GLU A 213 -24.57 -7.33 -0.17
C GLU A 213 -24.27 -5.85 0.09
N GLU A 214 -24.65 -5.34 1.28
CA GLU A 214 -24.36 -3.98 1.70
C GLU A 214 -22.85 -3.70 1.71
N LEU A 215 -22.04 -4.66 2.18
CA LEU A 215 -20.59 -4.52 2.19
C LEU A 215 -20.02 -4.50 0.77
N ARG A 216 -20.45 -5.41 -0.11
CA ARG A 216 -20.01 -5.43 -1.51
C ARG A 216 -20.37 -4.13 -2.23
N ALA A 217 -21.57 -3.60 -1.98
CA ALA A 217 -22.01 -2.31 -2.52
C ALA A 217 -21.12 -1.17 -2.04
N ALA A 218 -20.84 -1.07 -0.72
CA ALA A 218 -19.95 -0.06 -0.18
C ALA A 218 -18.52 -0.12 -0.76
N VAL A 219 -17.98 -1.33 -0.91
CA VAL A 219 -16.67 -1.54 -1.53
C VAL A 219 -16.69 -1.10 -3.01
N LYS A 220 -17.72 -1.48 -3.79
CA LYS A 220 -17.87 -1.04 -5.19
C LYS A 220 -17.99 0.48 -5.31
N THR A 221 -18.75 1.12 -4.41
CA THR A 221 -18.86 2.58 -4.37
C THR A 221 -17.51 3.25 -4.25
N ARG A 222 -16.67 2.77 -3.32
CA ARG A 222 -15.35 3.36 -3.09
C ARG A 222 -14.35 3.00 -4.20
N PHE A 223 -14.20 1.72 -4.50
CA PHE A 223 -13.11 1.21 -5.33
C PHE A 223 -13.41 1.20 -6.83
N VAL A 224 -14.69 1.28 -7.22
CA VAL A 224 -15.10 1.33 -8.64
C VAL A 224 -15.70 2.69 -8.96
N TYR A 225 -16.84 3.05 -8.36
CA TYR A 225 -17.59 4.22 -8.81
C TYR A 225 -16.89 5.55 -8.51
N GLN A 226 -16.11 5.63 -7.42
CA GLN A 226 -15.32 6.81 -7.09
C GLN A 226 -13.92 6.77 -7.74
N MET A 227 -13.16 5.69 -7.53
CA MET A 227 -11.75 5.61 -7.93
C MET A 227 -11.53 5.32 -9.42
N MET A 228 -12.48 4.67 -10.09
CA MET A 228 -12.42 4.37 -11.54
C MET A 228 -13.37 5.26 -12.34
N ASN A 229 -13.83 6.37 -11.76
CA ASN A 229 -14.72 7.29 -12.44
C ASN A 229 -14.03 7.84 -13.70
N PRO A 230 -14.70 7.92 -14.87
CA PRO A 230 -14.09 8.41 -16.11
C PRO A 230 -13.49 9.82 -16.03
N ARG A 231 -13.97 10.65 -15.10
CA ARG A 231 -13.42 12.00 -14.83
C ARG A 231 -12.10 11.99 -14.06
N LYS A 232 -11.66 10.83 -13.56
CA LYS A 232 -10.38 10.66 -12.87
C LYS A 232 -9.30 10.18 -13.84
N MET A 233 -8.06 10.55 -13.55
CA MET A 233 -6.89 9.93 -14.15
C MET A 233 -6.39 8.83 -13.22
N THR A 234 -6.72 7.58 -13.53
CA THR A 234 -6.51 6.48 -12.59
C THR A 234 -5.27 5.66 -12.90
N SER A 235 -4.45 5.46 -11.88
CA SER A 235 -3.27 4.59 -11.92
C SER A 235 -3.24 3.73 -10.66
N PHE A 236 -2.65 2.54 -10.75
CA PHE A 236 -2.43 1.67 -9.60
C PHE A 236 -1.05 1.87 -9.01
N PHE A 237 -0.98 1.97 -7.69
CA PHE A 237 0.26 1.69 -6.98
C PHE A 237 0.39 0.18 -6.86
N MET A 238 1.29 -0.39 -7.65
CA MET A 238 1.49 -1.82 -7.74
C MET A 238 2.65 -2.25 -6.86
N GLY A 239 2.61 -3.49 -6.39
CA GLY A 239 3.85 -4.15 -6.00
C GLY A 239 3.78 -5.64 -5.77
N ASN A 240 4.97 -6.25 -5.58
CA ASN A 240 5.13 -7.70 -5.44
C ASN A 240 5.60 -8.15 -4.05
N PHE A 241 5.76 -9.47 -3.93
CA PHE A 241 6.13 -10.20 -2.72
C PHE A 241 7.65 -10.26 -2.49
N GLU A 242 8.07 -10.33 -1.23
CA GLU A 242 9.49 -10.50 -0.87
C GLU A 242 10.06 -11.84 -1.36
N ASP A 243 9.27 -12.92 -1.32
CA ASP A 243 9.64 -14.25 -1.82
C ASP A 243 10.00 -14.19 -3.32
N PRO A 244 11.28 -14.44 -3.70
CA PRO A 244 11.75 -14.37 -5.07
C PRO A 244 10.90 -15.18 -6.06
N ARG A 245 10.39 -16.34 -5.63
CA ARG A 245 9.56 -17.24 -6.47
C ARG A 245 8.23 -16.61 -6.88
N LYS A 246 7.79 -15.57 -6.17
CA LYS A 246 6.51 -14.89 -6.37
C LYS A 246 6.67 -13.46 -6.92
N ARG A 247 7.89 -12.99 -7.22
CA ARG A 247 8.13 -11.60 -7.65
C ARG A 247 7.51 -11.25 -9.00
N HIS A 248 7.20 -12.23 -9.83
CA HIS A 248 6.43 -12.04 -11.08
C HIS A 248 4.92 -11.83 -10.85
N ASN A 249 4.43 -11.92 -9.61
CA ASN A 249 3.04 -11.67 -9.24
C ASN A 249 2.90 -10.32 -8.53
N PHE A 250 2.08 -9.44 -9.11
CA PHE A 250 1.86 -8.08 -8.62
C PHE A 250 0.44 -7.91 -8.08
N SER A 251 0.33 -7.15 -6.99
CA SER A 251 -0.93 -6.79 -6.33
C SER A 251 -1.15 -5.28 -6.38
N VAL A 252 -2.41 -4.86 -6.30
CA VAL A 252 -2.78 -3.44 -6.20
C VAL A 252 -2.66 -3.04 -4.73
N LEU A 253 -1.70 -2.17 -4.42
CA LEU A 253 -1.41 -1.71 -3.07
C LEU A 253 -2.13 -0.38 -2.74
N GLY A 254 -2.61 0.32 -3.76
CA GLY A 254 -3.41 1.52 -3.66
C GLY A 254 -3.79 2.05 -5.03
N VAL A 255 -4.64 3.08 -5.06
CA VAL A 255 -5.09 3.73 -6.28
C VAL A 255 -4.76 5.22 -6.23
N TYR A 256 -4.17 5.71 -7.30
CA TYR A 256 -4.05 7.13 -7.63
C TYR A 256 -5.22 7.54 -8.52
N TYR A 257 -5.98 8.55 -8.15
CA TYR A 257 -7.20 8.93 -8.89
C TYR A 257 -7.56 10.44 -8.74
N PRO A 258 -6.64 11.37 -9.05
CA PRO A 258 -6.98 12.79 -9.15
C PRO A 258 -8.04 13.03 -10.22
N ASP A 259 -8.76 14.15 -10.11
CA ASP A 259 -9.53 14.65 -11.24
C ASP A 259 -8.61 14.92 -12.42
N ARG A 260 -9.08 14.62 -13.65
CA ARG A 260 -8.29 14.85 -14.87
C ARG A 260 -7.81 16.29 -14.98
N THR A 261 -8.64 17.26 -14.59
CA THR A 261 -8.25 18.68 -14.56
C THR A 261 -7.10 18.89 -13.59
N THR A 262 -7.16 18.40 -12.35
CA THR A 262 -6.05 18.50 -11.40
C THR A 262 -4.77 17.84 -11.90
N ALA A 263 -4.90 16.72 -12.61
CA ALA A 263 -3.74 15.98 -13.11
C ALA A 263 -3.12 16.60 -14.38
N MET A 264 -3.89 17.44 -15.08
CA MET A 264 -3.47 18.13 -16.30
C MET A 264 -3.21 19.63 -16.07
N ASP A 265 -3.72 20.21 -14.99
CA ASP A 265 -3.51 21.61 -14.59
C ASP A 265 -2.07 21.78 -14.12
N VAL A 266 -1.28 22.44 -14.95
CA VAL A 266 0.10 22.81 -14.69
C VAL A 266 0.16 24.33 -14.70
N PRO A 267 0.54 25.01 -13.59
CA PRO A 267 1.15 26.32 -13.71
C PRO A 267 2.44 26.13 -14.53
N LEU A 268 2.53 26.82 -15.67
CA LEU A 268 3.67 26.77 -16.60
C LEU A 268 5.01 27.20 -15.95
N PHE A 269 4.99 27.63 -14.70
CA PHE A 269 6.13 28.11 -13.94
C PHE A 269 6.03 27.58 -12.52
N ASP A 270 6.69 26.45 -12.26
CA ASP A 270 7.29 26.14 -10.95
C ASP A 270 8.42 25.15 -11.25
N LEU A 271 9.63 25.74 -11.21
CA LEU A 271 10.96 25.24 -11.57
C LEU A 271 11.33 23.91 -10.90
#